data_AF-A0A7S0LBZ8-F1
#
_entry.id   AF-A0A7S0LBZ8-F1
#
_cell.length_a   1.000
_cell.length_b   1.000
_cell.length_c   1.000
_cell.angle_alpha   90.00
_cell.angle_beta   90.00
_cell.angle_gamma   90.00
#
_symmetry.space_group_name_H-M   'P 1'
#
loop_
_entity.id
_entity.type
_entity.pdbx_description
1 polymer ?
#
loop_
_entity_poly.entity_id
_entity_poly.type
_entity_poly.pdbx_seq_one_letter_code
_entity_poly.pdbx_strand_id
1 'polypeptide(L)'
;MSSLVSMAWGKAALLLGCAANAVGFASDDGTVSPPPCECIGSNGGLAASFGFGNEYGVWCAAWDSTRAACHPGGKYYYESGPAFFCEQEWCYVHAECKEGSPSVFLPDSGLFYSYHTCGGDSLFDDIVQFDP
;
A
#
# COMPACT_ATOMS: atom_id res chain seq x y z
N MET A 1 66.57 -40.83 2.16
CA MET A 1 65.81 -40.72 0.89
C MET A 1 65.04 -39.40 1.00
N SER A 2 65.55 -38.29 0.45
CA SER A 2 65.27 -37.84 -0.94
C SER A 2 63.75 -37.68 -1.14
N SER A 3 63.18 -36.60 -1.64
CA SER A 3 63.66 -35.45 -2.40
C SER A 3 62.59 -34.35 -2.37
N LEU A 4 63.03 -33.12 -2.67
CA LEU A 4 62.25 -31.96 -3.09
C LEU A 4 61.38 -32.23 -4.33
N VAL A 5 60.35 -31.38 -4.56
CA VAL A 5 59.89 -30.74 -5.83
C VAL A 5 58.51 -30.12 -5.51
N SER A 6 58.32 -28.81 -5.32
CA SER A 6 58.37 -27.67 -6.26
C SER A 6 57.35 -27.72 -7.40
N MET A 7 56.31 -26.87 -7.34
CA MET A 7 55.55 -26.27 -8.46
C MET A 7 54.65 -25.18 -7.83
N ALA A 8 54.92 -23.87 -7.92
CA ALA A 8 54.80 -22.98 -9.09
C ALA A 8 53.40 -23.03 -9.73
N TRP A 9 52.64 -21.96 -10.04
CA TRP A 9 52.80 -20.50 -10.07
C TRP A 9 51.38 -19.90 -10.29
N GLY A 10 51.19 -18.62 -9.91
CA GLY A 10 50.26 -17.67 -10.57
C GLY A 10 48.76 -17.94 -10.38
N LYS A 11 47.95 -16.99 -9.92
CA LYS A 11 47.75 -15.68 -10.53
C LYS A 11 47.30 -14.69 -9.46
N ALA A 12 47.95 -13.53 -9.45
CA ALA A 12 47.43 -12.34 -8.80
C ALA A 12 46.06 -12.00 -9.40
N ALA A 13 45.01 -12.10 -8.60
CA ALA A 13 43.75 -11.45 -8.91
C ALA A 13 43.88 -10.00 -8.44
N LEU A 14 43.99 -9.08 -9.41
CA LEU A 14 43.78 -7.66 -9.21
C LEU A 14 42.44 -7.49 -8.46
N LEU A 15 42.50 -7.04 -7.21
CA LEU A 15 41.34 -6.45 -6.56
C LEU A 15 41.11 -5.10 -7.25
N LEU A 16 40.31 -5.11 -8.33
CA LEU A 16 39.62 -3.91 -8.76
C LEU A 16 38.69 -3.50 -7.61
N GLY A 17 39.14 -2.53 -6.82
CA GLY A 17 38.27 -1.82 -5.90
C GLY A 17 37.18 -1.13 -6.71
N CYS A 18 35.99 -1.72 -6.73
CA CYS A 18 34.78 -0.93 -6.92
C CYS A 18 34.68 -0.06 -5.67
N ALA A 19 35.05 1.21 -5.79
CA ALA A 19 34.68 2.23 -4.83
C ALA A 19 33.15 2.20 -4.75
N ALA A 20 32.64 1.56 -3.70
CA ALA A 20 31.25 1.62 -3.33
C ALA A 20 30.97 3.07 -2.92
N ASN A 21 30.53 3.89 -3.87
CA ASN A 21 29.72 5.04 -3.53
C ASN A 21 28.38 4.48 -3.05
N ALA A 22 28.36 4.06 -1.79
CA ALA A 22 27.14 3.91 -1.03
C ALA A 22 26.51 5.31 -0.95
N VAL A 23 25.65 5.63 -1.90
CA VAL A 23 24.55 6.53 -1.60
C VAL A 23 23.74 5.80 -0.54
N GLY A 24 23.87 6.27 0.70
CA GLY A 24 23.16 5.69 1.83
C GLY A 24 21.67 5.79 1.55
N PHE A 25 21.03 4.66 1.27
CA PHE A 25 19.62 4.52 1.57
C PHE A 25 19.55 4.52 3.09
N ALA A 26 18.97 5.57 3.65
CA ALA A 26 18.60 5.56 5.05
C ALA A 26 17.66 4.36 5.26
N SER A 27 18.17 3.34 5.94
CA SER A 27 17.33 2.28 6.48
C SER A 27 16.64 2.87 7.71
N ASP A 28 15.36 3.24 7.58
CA ASP A 28 14.49 3.50 8.72
C ASP A 28 14.21 2.18 9.45
N ASP A 29 14.95 1.96 10.53
CA ASP A 29 14.69 0.94 11.54
C ASP A 29 13.72 1.51 12.58
N GLY A 30 12.43 1.20 12.43
CA GLY A 30 11.49 1.14 13.55
C GLY A 30 10.49 2.30 13.70
N THR A 31 9.37 2.21 12.96
CA THR A 31 8.07 2.86 13.22
C THR A 31 7.93 4.37 12.96
N VAL A 32 8.51 4.88 11.88
CA VAL A 32 8.01 6.15 11.32
C VAL A 32 6.62 5.86 10.73
N SER A 33 5.56 6.25 11.45
CA SER A 33 4.23 6.28 10.85
C SER A 33 4.31 7.14 9.58
N PRO A 34 3.74 6.71 8.45
CA PRO A 34 3.66 7.57 7.28
C PRO A 34 3.03 8.91 7.65
N PRO A 35 3.33 9.99 6.90
CA PRO A 35 2.56 11.22 6.94
C PRO A 35 1.05 10.90 7.01
N PRO A 36 0.24 11.67 7.73
CA PRO A 36 -1.10 11.24 8.12
C PRO A 36 -1.96 10.72 6.96
N CYS A 37 -1.79 11.31 5.78
CA CYS A 37 -2.55 11.00 4.56
C CYS A 37 -1.86 10.10 3.55
N GLU A 38 -0.73 9.48 3.90
CA GLU A 38 -0.18 8.39 3.12
C GLU A 38 -0.81 7.06 3.55
N CYS A 39 -0.80 6.08 2.65
CA CYS A 39 -1.31 4.75 2.96
C CYS A 39 -0.50 4.14 4.12
N ILE A 40 -1.19 3.68 5.17
CA ILE A 40 -0.53 3.11 6.35
C ILE A 40 0.06 1.72 6.10
N GLY A 41 -0.18 1.13 4.94
CA GLY A 41 0.37 -0.18 4.58
C GLY A 41 -0.22 -1.34 5.40
N SER A 42 -1.36 -1.14 6.05
CA SER A 42 -1.97 -2.12 6.95
C SER A 42 -3.47 -1.90 7.09
N ASN A 43 -4.23 -2.97 7.33
CA ASN A 43 -5.63 -2.91 7.77
C ASN A 43 -5.83 -3.48 9.18
N GLY A 44 -4.72 -3.62 9.93
CA GLY A 44 -4.71 -4.20 11.27
C GLY A 44 -5.14 -5.68 11.34
N GLY A 45 -5.25 -6.38 10.21
CA GLY A 45 -5.83 -7.72 10.12
C GLY A 45 -7.34 -7.76 10.36
N LEU A 46 -7.98 -6.60 10.59
CA LEU A 46 -9.39 -6.52 10.96
C LEU A 46 -10.29 -6.84 9.77
N ALA A 47 -9.90 -6.42 8.56
CA ALA A 47 -10.68 -6.61 7.35
C ALA A 47 -11.03 -8.10 7.09
N ALA A 48 -10.10 -9.02 7.40
CA ALA A 48 -10.32 -10.46 7.27
C ALA A 48 -11.47 -10.98 8.13
N SER A 49 -11.67 -10.41 9.32
CA SER A 49 -12.75 -10.79 10.24
C SER A 49 -14.14 -10.46 9.70
N PHE A 50 -14.22 -9.57 8.69
CA PHE A 50 -15.46 -9.17 8.01
C PHE A 50 -15.55 -9.74 6.59
N GLY A 51 -14.73 -10.73 6.25
CA GLY A 51 -14.72 -11.37 4.93
C GLY A 51 -14.10 -10.51 3.82
N PHE A 52 -13.25 -9.55 4.18
CA PHE A 52 -12.36 -8.88 3.23
C PHE A 52 -10.98 -9.56 3.20
N GLY A 53 -10.14 -9.28 2.20
CA GLY A 53 -8.79 -9.83 2.15
C GLY A 53 -7.86 -9.22 3.20
N ASN A 54 -6.80 -9.92 3.60
CA ASN A 54 -5.76 -9.38 4.50
C ASN A 54 -5.07 -8.12 3.92
N GLU A 55 -5.11 -7.97 2.61
CA GLU A 55 -4.51 -6.85 1.89
C GLU A 55 -5.52 -5.75 1.56
N TYR A 56 -6.81 -5.95 1.85
CA TYR A 56 -7.86 -4.99 1.53
C TYR A 56 -7.54 -3.62 2.17
N GLY A 57 -7.43 -2.58 1.34
CA GLY A 57 -7.10 -1.22 1.75
C GLY A 57 -5.62 -0.96 2.08
N VAL A 58 -4.70 -1.90 1.87
CA VAL A 58 -3.29 -1.75 2.31
C VAL A 58 -2.49 -0.80 1.40
N TRP A 59 -2.85 -0.70 0.12
CA TRP A 59 -2.28 0.23 -0.86
C TRP A 59 -3.38 0.77 -1.79
N CYS A 60 -3.05 1.72 -2.65
CA CYS A 60 -3.99 2.27 -3.63
C CYS A 60 -4.42 1.21 -4.64
N ALA A 61 -5.69 0.82 -4.58
CA ALA A 61 -6.32 -0.04 -5.57
C ALA A 61 -7.84 0.13 -5.51
N ALA A 62 -8.52 -0.23 -6.61
CA ALA A 62 -9.98 -0.29 -6.66
C ALA A 62 -10.50 -1.54 -5.93
N TRP A 63 -10.34 -1.57 -4.61
CA TRP A 63 -10.58 -2.75 -3.77
C TRP A 63 -12.00 -3.32 -3.90
N ASP A 64 -12.98 -2.45 -4.12
CA ASP A 64 -14.39 -2.82 -4.20
C ASP A 64 -14.80 -3.36 -5.58
N SER A 65 -14.01 -3.11 -6.62
CA SER A 65 -14.30 -3.53 -7.99
C SER A 65 -14.40 -5.05 -8.13
N THR A 66 -13.64 -5.78 -7.30
CA THR A 66 -13.62 -7.25 -7.31
C THR A 66 -14.74 -7.88 -6.48
N ARG A 67 -15.49 -7.06 -5.72
CA ARG A 67 -16.52 -7.54 -4.80
C ARG A 67 -17.78 -7.87 -5.58
N ALA A 68 -18.41 -9.00 -5.25
CA ALA A 68 -19.71 -9.38 -5.82
C ALA A 68 -20.79 -8.29 -5.64
N ALA A 69 -20.67 -7.44 -4.62
CA ALA A 69 -21.55 -6.30 -4.42
C ALA A 69 -21.51 -5.28 -5.58
N CYS A 70 -20.39 -5.17 -6.29
CA CYS A 70 -20.14 -4.27 -7.42
C CYS A 70 -20.25 -4.96 -8.79
N HIS A 71 -20.74 -6.20 -8.85
CA HIS A 71 -20.95 -6.95 -10.10
C HIS A 71 -22.44 -7.11 -10.41
N PRO A 72 -22.84 -7.49 -11.64
CA PRO A 72 -24.25 -7.70 -12.00
C PRO A 72 -25.02 -8.54 -10.96
N GLY A 73 -26.13 -7.99 -10.46
CA GLY A 73 -26.95 -8.60 -9.39
C GLY A 73 -26.48 -8.30 -7.97
N GLY A 74 -25.37 -7.56 -7.81
CA GLY A 74 -24.87 -7.07 -6.53
C GLY A 74 -25.62 -5.83 -6.02
N LYS A 75 -25.54 -5.58 -4.70
CA LYS A 75 -26.23 -4.47 -4.03
C LYS A 75 -25.85 -3.06 -4.54
N TYR A 76 -24.68 -2.92 -5.13
CA TYR A 76 -24.13 -1.68 -5.66
C TYR A 76 -23.96 -1.72 -7.17
N TYR A 77 -24.72 -2.58 -7.85
CA TYR A 77 -24.78 -2.63 -9.30
C TYR A 77 -26.17 -2.20 -9.77
N TYR A 78 -26.21 -1.10 -10.50
CA TYR A 78 -27.43 -0.48 -11.01
C TYR A 78 -27.58 -0.75 -12.51
N GLU A 79 -28.68 -0.31 -13.11
CA GLU A 79 -28.88 -0.43 -14.56
C GLU A 79 -27.78 0.30 -15.36
N SER A 80 -27.21 1.37 -14.80
CA SER A 80 -26.10 2.13 -15.38
C SER A 80 -24.72 1.50 -15.17
N GLY A 81 -24.62 0.35 -14.49
CA GLY A 81 -23.36 -0.28 -14.10
C GLY A 81 -23.07 -0.18 -12.60
N PRO A 82 -21.82 -0.45 -12.18
CA PRO A 82 -21.44 -0.41 -10.77
C PRO A 82 -21.56 1.01 -10.21
N ALA A 83 -21.77 1.11 -8.90
CA ALA A 83 -21.67 2.38 -8.18
C ALA A 83 -20.28 2.98 -8.37
N PHE A 84 -20.20 4.31 -8.43
CA PHE A 84 -18.96 5.03 -8.70
C PHE A 84 -17.76 4.57 -7.86
N PHE A 85 -17.96 4.45 -6.54
CA PHE A 85 -16.92 4.05 -5.60
C PHE A 85 -16.34 2.65 -5.85
N CYS A 86 -17.06 1.78 -6.56
CA CYS A 86 -16.59 0.43 -6.87
C CYS A 86 -15.28 0.45 -7.67
N GLU A 87 -15.10 1.46 -8.53
CA GLU A 87 -13.93 1.58 -9.41
C GLU A 87 -12.89 2.56 -8.87
N GLN A 88 -13.16 3.22 -7.76
CA GLN A 88 -12.28 4.23 -7.18
C GLN A 88 -11.15 3.58 -6.39
N GLU A 89 -9.93 4.08 -6.58
CA GLU A 89 -8.79 3.66 -5.79
C GLU A 89 -8.78 4.33 -4.42
N TRP A 90 -8.46 3.55 -3.40
CA TRP A 90 -8.33 4.05 -2.03
C TRP A 90 -7.38 3.18 -1.22
N CYS A 91 -6.96 3.69 -0.07
CA CYS A 91 -6.23 2.93 0.94
C CYS A 91 -6.58 3.40 2.35
N TYR A 92 -6.18 2.63 3.36
CA TYR A 92 -6.24 3.06 4.74
C TYR A 92 -5.17 4.10 5.04
N VAL A 93 -5.56 5.15 5.75
CA VAL A 93 -4.73 6.29 6.17
C VAL A 93 -4.79 6.43 7.69
N HIS A 94 -3.96 7.31 8.23
CA HIS A 94 -3.99 7.60 9.67
C HIS A 94 -5.25 8.40 10.04
N ALA A 95 -5.72 8.27 11.28
CA ALA A 95 -6.92 8.96 11.76
C ALA A 95 -6.78 10.49 11.78
N GLU A 96 -5.55 11.02 11.78
CA GLU A 96 -5.31 12.47 11.68
C GLU A 96 -5.23 12.97 10.23
N CYS A 97 -5.42 12.11 9.23
CA CYS A 97 -5.59 12.58 7.86
C CYS A 97 -6.90 13.37 7.74
N LYS A 98 -6.83 14.60 7.23
CA LYS A 98 -8.03 15.46 7.10
C LYS A 98 -8.99 14.93 6.04
N GLU A 99 -8.44 14.29 5.03
CA GLU A 99 -9.12 13.63 3.92
C GLU A 99 -9.48 12.17 4.27
N GLY A 100 -9.14 11.72 5.48
CA GLY A 100 -9.46 10.39 5.98
C GLY A 100 -10.89 10.32 6.51
N SER A 101 -11.66 9.33 6.05
CA SER A 101 -13.00 9.02 6.55
C SER A 101 -13.00 7.71 7.34
N PRO A 102 -13.75 7.62 8.46
CA PRO A 102 -13.85 6.37 9.21
C PRO A 102 -14.52 5.27 8.36
N SER A 103 -14.02 4.04 8.46
CA SER A 103 -14.51 2.93 7.65
C SER A 103 -15.98 2.61 7.90
N VAL A 104 -16.81 2.75 6.86
CA VAL A 104 -18.26 2.49 6.92
C VAL A 104 -18.57 0.99 6.94
N PHE A 105 -17.76 0.19 6.27
CA PHE A 105 -17.94 -1.27 6.21
C PHE A 105 -17.33 -2.01 7.39
N LEU A 106 -16.44 -1.35 8.13
CA LEU A 106 -15.78 -1.85 9.33
C LEU A 106 -16.03 -0.88 10.48
N PRO A 107 -17.29 -0.69 10.92
CA PRO A 107 -17.59 0.20 12.04
C PRO A 107 -16.80 -0.22 13.28
N ASP A 108 -16.38 0.76 14.07
CA ASP A 108 -15.61 0.57 15.31
C ASP A 108 -14.22 -0.09 15.15
N SER A 109 -13.75 -0.31 13.93
CA SER A 109 -12.41 -0.84 13.67
C SER A 109 -11.28 0.15 13.97
N GLY A 110 -11.60 1.44 14.05
CA GLY A 110 -10.62 2.52 14.13
C GLY A 110 -9.87 2.76 12.81
N LEU A 111 -10.24 2.08 11.72
CA LEU A 111 -9.64 2.28 10.41
C LEU A 111 -10.24 3.49 9.70
N PHE A 112 -9.37 4.31 9.12
CA PHE A 112 -9.72 5.46 8.29
C PHE A 112 -9.24 5.21 6.87
N TYR A 113 -10.04 5.51 5.87
CA TYR A 113 -9.69 5.38 4.46
C TYR A 113 -9.73 6.73 3.76
N SER A 114 -8.98 6.87 2.67
CA SER A 114 -8.99 8.06 1.83
C SER A 114 -8.96 7.66 0.35
N TYR A 115 -9.89 8.21 -0.42
CA TYR A 115 -9.86 8.15 -1.89
C TYR A 115 -8.87 9.19 -2.43
N HIS A 116 -8.83 10.39 -1.83
CA HIS A 116 -7.95 11.49 -2.23
C HIS A 116 -6.47 11.10 -2.23
N THR A 117 -6.04 10.32 -1.25
CA THR A 117 -4.65 9.80 -1.15
C THR A 117 -4.22 9.03 -2.39
N CYS A 118 -5.15 8.37 -3.07
CA CYS A 118 -4.88 7.56 -4.25
C CYS A 118 -5.25 8.26 -5.56
N GLY A 119 -5.63 9.55 -5.51
CA GLY A 119 -6.18 10.26 -6.66
C GLY A 119 -7.54 9.70 -7.10
N GLY A 120 -8.20 8.92 -6.25
CA GLY A 120 -9.58 8.52 -6.43
C GLY A 120 -10.48 9.69 -6.03
N ASP A 121 -11.57 9.85 -6.78
CA ASP A 121 -12.60 10.80 -6.43
C ASP A 121 -13.56 10.10 -5.48
N SER A 122 -13.92 10.77 -4.38
CA SER A 122 -15.10 10.39 -3.65
C SER A 122 -16.15 11.44 -3.95
N LEU A 123 -17.30 11.01 -4.47
CA LEU A 123 -18.46 11.89 -4.61
C LEU A 123 -18.87 12.51 -3.26
N PHE A 124 -18.32 12.05 -2.13
CA PHE A 124 -18.52 12.67 -0.82
C PHE A 124 -17.57 13.85 -0.57
N ASP A 125 -16.33 13.83 -1.07
CA ASP A 125 -15.34 14.90 -0.90
C ASP A 125 -15.65 16.10 -1.82
N ASP A 126 -16.20 15.86 -3.02
CA ASP A 126 -16.54 16.92 -3.97
C ASP A 126 -17.77 17.76 -3.57
N ILE A 127 -18.70 17.19 -2.79
CA ILE A 127 -19.89 17.93 -2.32
C ILE A 127 -19.51 18.93 -1.21
N VAL A 128 -18.41 18.69 -0.48
CA VAL A 128 -17.94 19.58 0.61
C VAL A 128 -17.02 20.70 0.13
N GLN A 129 -16.45 20.62 -1.08
CA GLN A 129 -15.61 21.69 -1.65
C GLN A 129 -16.39 22.77 -2.42
N PHE A 130 -17.71 22.61 -2.59
CA PHE A 130 -18.58 23.53 -3.32
C PHE A 130 -19.34 24.53 -2.42
N ASP A 131 -18.80 24.89 -1.26
CA ASP A 131 -19.33 26.00 -0.44
C ASP A 131 -18.32 27.18 -0.43
N PRO A 132 -18.57 28.27 -1.19
CA PRO A 132 -17.71 29.47 -1.21
C PRO A 132 -17.80 30.32 0.07
#